data_AF-A0A1F8Q8B6-F1
#
_entry.id   AF-A0A1F8Q8B6-F1
#
_cell.length_a   1.000
_cell.length_b   1.000
_cell.length_c   1.000
_cell.angle_alpha   90.00
_cell.angle_beta   90.00
_cell.angle_gamma   90.00
#
_symmetry.space_group_name_H-M   'P 1'
#
loop_
_entity.id
_entity.type
_entity.pdbx_description
1 polymer ?
#
loop_
_entity_poly.entity_id
_entity_poly.type
_entity_poly.pdbx_seq_one_letter_code
_entity_poly.pdbx_strand_id
1 'polypeptide(L)'
;MSYKNWIIQLVKAVISIGGVLVMSGCVLKLLIPATERAFLPQELLLTKEDLPAEWSVVFGPQKVSNNTKPSNSTEIALIKSTEAEIYHERRWDVMERVYRYNSVEGAKEDYALTTSFPGKTDVDRWRFMSNLADEQKISCYTYVNMEYPVCSWVARYEEYEIEVIAWLDPNRINIEDIQELVIKIDEKVIKSFE
;
A
#
# COMPACT_ATOMS: atom_id res chain seq x y z
N MET A 1 23.42 -29.79 49.73
CA MET A 1 22.76 -28.81 48.83
C MET A 1 21.26 -28.99 48.97
N SER A 2 20.50 -27.96 49.35
CA SER A 2 19.06 -28.10 49.66
C SER A 2 18.21 -28.19 48.38
N TYR A 3 17.18 -29.04 48.39
CA TYR A 3 16.20 -29.21 47.31
C TYR A 3 15.63 -27.87 46.78
N LYS A 4 15.48 -26.88 47.66
CA LYS A 4 15.07 -25.50 47.30
C LYS A 4 16.03 -24.81 46.33
N ASN A 5 17.35 -25.00 46.47
CA ASN A 5 18.32 -24.38 45.56
C ASN A 5 18.26 -24.99 44.15
N TRP A 6 17.88 -26.25 44.03
CA TRP A 6 17.78 -26.92 42.73
C TRP A 6 16.58 -26.42 41.93
N ILE A 7 15.43 -26.23 42.58
CA ILE A 7 14.22 -25.66 41.96
C ILE A 7 14.48 -24.23 41.46
N ILE A 8 15.14 -23.39 42.27
CA ILE A 8 15.44 -21.99 41.89
C ILE A 8 16.34 -21.93 40.65
N GLN A 9 17.34 -22.81 40.55
CA GLN A 9 18.22 -22.88 39.37
C GLN A 9 17.46 -23.36 38.12
N LEU A 10 16.55 -24.32 38.26
CA LEU A 10 15.76 -24.86 37.16
C LEU A 10 14.75 -23.83 36.62
N VAL A 11 14.08 -23.09 37.50
CA VAL A 11 13.19 -21.99 37.12
C VAL A 11 13.95 -20.88 36.38
N LYS A 12 15.14 -20.50 36.86
CA LYS A 12 16.00 -19.54 36.16
C LYS A 12 16.40 -20.03 34.78
N ALA A 13 16.80 -21.30 34.65
CA ALA A 13 17.17 -21.87 33.35
C ALA A 13 16.00 -21.90 32.36
N VAL A 14 14.79 -22.28 32.81
CA VAL A 14 13.58 -22.30 31.96
C VAL A 14 13.19 -20.89 31.52
N ILE A 15 13.26 -19.88 32.40
CA ILE A 15 12.98 -18.49 32.05
C ILE A 15 14.01 -17.96 31.05
N SER A 16 15.31 -18.24 31.25
CA SER A 16 16.37 -17.83 30.34
C SER A 16 16.24 -18.47 28.95
N ILE A 17 15.94 -19.77 28.88
CA ILE A 17 15.76 -20.49 27.61
C ILE A 17 14.49 -20.02 26.89
N GLY A 18 13.40 -19.82 27.63
CA GLY A 18 12.16 -19.27 27.08
C GLY A 18 12.34 -17.86 26.50
N GLY A 19 13.10 -17.00 27.20
CA GLY A 19 13.41 -15.65 26.73
C GLY A 19 14.23 -15.62 25.43
N VAL A 20 15.24 -16.48 25.31
CA VAL A 20 16.07 -16.58 24.09
C VAL A 20 15.25 -17.10 22.90
N LEU A 21 14.38 -18.09 23.12
CA LEU A 21 13.53 -18.64 22.06
C LEU A 21 12.52 -17.61 21.55
N VAL A 22 11.89 -16.83 22.43
CA VAL A 22 10.94 -15.78 22.04
C VAL A 22 11.63 -14.67 21.25
N MET A 23 12.82 -14.23 21.67
CA MET A 23 13.58 -13.20 20.94
C MET A 23 14.06 -13.70 19.57
N SER A 24 14.42 -14.98 19.45
CA SER A 24 14.81 -15.57 18.16
C SER A 24 13.64 -15.71 17.18
N GLY A 25 12.41 -15.94 17.66
CA GLY A 25 11.24 -16.14 16.82
C GLY A 25 10.79 -14.88 16.07
N CYS A 26 10.95 -13.69 16.67
CA CYS A 26 10.61 -12.42 16.01
C CYS A 26 11.61 -12.08 14.89
N VAL A 27 12.90 -12.34 15.09
CA VAL A 27 13.92 -12.03 14.08
C VAL A 27 13.82 -12.99 12.87
N LEU A 28 13.45 -14.25 13.11
CA LEU A 28 13.33 -15.23 12.01
C LEU A 28 12.28 -14.84 10.97
N LYS A 29 11.15 -14.25 11.37
CA LYS A 29 10.07 -13.90 10.44
C LYS A 29 10.50 -12.84 9.41
N LEU A 30 11.26 -11.84 9.86
CA LEU A 30 11.80 -10.80 8.98
C LEU A 30 12.84 -11.32 7.98
N LEU A 31 13.44 -12.49 8.25
CA LEU A 31 14.45 -13.11 7.41
C LEU A 31 13.86 -14.08 6.37
N ILE A 32 12.55 -14.38 6.43
CA ILE A 32 11.90 -15.19 5.42
C ILE A 32 11.71 -14.31 4.17
N PRO A 33 12.40 -14.61 3.07
CA PRO A 33 12.23 -13.84 1.85
C PRO A 33 10.83 -14.03 1.29
N ALA A 34 10.32 -12.99 0.64
CA ALA A 34 9.09 -13.04 -0.13
C ALA A 34 9.18 -14.13 -1.21
N THR A 35 8.06 -14.77 -1.48
CA THR A 35 7.93 -15.74 -2.56
C THR A 35 8.31 -15.10 -3.89
N GLU A 36 9.03 -15.83 -4.75
CA GLU A 36 9.25 -15.38 -6.12
C GLU A 36 7.92 -15.40 -6.88
N ARG A 37 7.55 -14.25 -7.45
CA ARG A 37 6.35 -14.13 -8.30
C ARG A 37 6.72 -14.27 -9.77
N ALA A 38 5.80 -14.83 -10.54
CA ALA A 38 5.93 -14.94 -11.99
C ALA A 38 5.76 -13.60 -12.74
N PHE A 39 5.32 -12.55 -12.03
CA PHE A 39 5.07 -11.22 -12.57
C PHE A 39 5.96 -10.15 -11.89
N LEU A 40 6.19 -9.07 -12.61
CA LEU A 40 6.88 -7.87 -12.17
C LEU A 40 5.88 -6.86 -11.58
N PRO A 41 6.27 -6.01 -10.62
CA PRO A 41 5.38 -4.99 -10.05
C PRO A 41 4.75 -4.05 -11.10
N GLN A 42 5.45 -3.78 -12.21
CA GLN A 42 4.93 -2.96 -13.30
C GLN A 42 3.72 -3.58 -14.02
N GLU A 43 3.58 -4.90 -13.95
CA GLU A 43 2.45 -5.62 -14.53
C GLU A 43 1.19 -5.49 -13.68
N LEU A 44 1.29 -4.94 -12.45
CA LEU A 44 0.14 -4.61 -11.61
C LEU A 44 -0.42 -3.21 -11.89
N LEU A 45 0.36 -2.34 -12.53
CA LEU A 45 -0.08 -0.96 -12.85
C LEU A 45 -1.16 -0.96 -13.93
N LEU A 46 -2.12 -0.04 -13.83
CA LEU A 46 -3.12 0.18 -14.88
C LEU A 46 -2.46 0.57 -16.22
N THR A 47 -2.95 -0.01 -17.31
CA THR A 47 -2.57 0.35 -18.68
C THR A 47 -3.70 1.05 -19.40
N LYS A 48 -3.47 1.54 -20.62
CA LYS A 48 -4.51 2.24 -21.40
C LYS A 48 -5.75 1.37 -21.62
N GLU A 49 -5.57 0.06 -21.69
CA GLU A 49 -6.64 -0.93 -21.89
C GLU A 49 -7.52 -1.11 -20.64
N ASP A 50 -6.99 -0.81 -19.44
CA ASP A 50 -7.73 -0.91 -18.19
C ASP A 50 -8.54 0.36 -17.88
N LEU A 51 -8.18 1.47 -18.53
CA LEU A 51 -8.69 2.81 -18.24
C LEU A 51 -9.99 3.13 -19.00
N PRO A 52 -10.94 3.85 -18.38
CA PRO A 52 -12.07 4.42 -19.11
C PRO A 52 -11.60 5.40 -20.20
N ALA A 53 -12.46 5.66 -21.18
CA ALA A 53 -12.08 6.38 -22.40
C ALA A 53 -11.51 7.79 -22.14
N GLU A 54 -12.02 8.46 -21.12
CA GLU A 54 -11.65 9.80 -20.69
C GLU A 54 -10.33 9.86 -19.89
N TRP A 55 -9.73 8.73 -19.54
CA TRP A 55 -8.48 8.69 -18.77
C TRP A 55 -7.27 8.49 -19.68
N SER A 56 -6.15 9.09 -19.30
CA SER A 56 -4.87 8.95 -19.99
C SER A 56 -3.71 8.85 -19.02
N VAL A 57 -2.67 8.14 -19.44
CA VAL A 57 -1.40 8.07 -18.70
C VAL A 57 -0.58 9.32 -19.02
N VAL A 58 -0.18 10.06 -17.99
CA VAL A 58 0.67 11.25 -18.12
C VAL A 58 2.15 10.84 -18.14
N PHE A 59 2.53 9.95 -17.22
CA PHE A 59 3.87 9.38 -17.15
C PHE A 59 3.85 8.02 -16.46
N GLY A 60 4.98 7.31 -16.58
CA GLY A 60 5.17 5.96 -16.08
C GLY A 60 4.94 4.90 -17.19
N PRO A 61 5.18 3.62 -16.90
CA PRO A 61 5.69 3.09 -15.64
C PRO A 61 7.14 3.55 -15.37
N GLN A 62 7.42 3.96 -14.13
CA GLN A 62 8.78 4.34 -13.72
C GLN A 62 9.03 4.02 -12.25
N LYS A 63 10.30 3.98 -11.86
CA LYS A 63 10.69 3.80 -10.46
C LYS A 63 10.12 4.91 -9.57
N VAL A 64 9.48 4.57 -8.44
CA VAL A 64 9.05 5.55 -7.43
C VAL A 64 10.28 6.31 -6.92
N SER A 65 10.21 7.65 -6.99
CA SER A 65 11.33 8.55 -6.64
C SER A 65 11.68 8.56 -5.15
N ASN A 66 10.77 8.12 -4.28
CA ASN A 66 11.00 8.04 -2.84
C ASN A 66 12.01 6.93 -2.49
N ASN A 67 13.19 7.34 -2.00
CA ASN A 67 14.27 6.45 -1.61
C ASN A 67 14.00 5.67 -0.31
N THR A 68 12.96 6.00 0.44
CA THR A 68 12.54 5.20 1.62
C THR A 68 11.72 3.98 1.23
N LYS A 69 11.26 3.90 -0.03
CA LYS A 69 10.46 2.77 -0.52
C LYS A 69 11.36 1.70 -1.15
N PRO A 70 10.91 0.42 -1.22
CA PRO A 70 11.71 -0.70 -1.72
C PRO A 70 12.28 -0.44 -3.12
N SER A 71 13.44 -1.02 -3.46
CA SER A 71 14.05 -0.88 -4.80
C SER A 71 13.17 -1.43 -5.93
N ASN A 72 12.33 -2.42 -5.63
CA ASN A 72 11.34 -2.96 -6.55
C ASN A 72 9.99 -2.26 -6.37
N SER A 73 9.92 -1.00 -6.81
CA SER A 73 8.69 -0.23 -6.79
C SER A 73 8.53 0.56 -8.07
N THR A 74 7.29 0.83 -8.44
CA THR A 74 6.93 1.46 -9.70
C THR A 74 5.69 2.33 -9.54
N GLU A 75 5.55 3.34 -10.38
CA GLU A 75 4.40 4.25 -10.39
C GLU A 75 3.98 4.64 -11.80
N ILE A 76 2.71 4.99 -11.92
CA ILE A 76 2.12 5.72 -13.05
C ILE A 76 1.34 6.92 -12.52
N ALA A 77 1.20 7.92 -13.36
CA ALA A 77 0.27 9.01 -13.11
C ALA A 77 -0.76 9.10 -14.22
N LEU A 78 -2.00 9.33 -13.82
CA LEU A 78 -3.17 9.37 -14.65
C LEU A 78 -3.77 10.76 -14.62
N ILE A 79 -4.39 11.15 -15.72
CA ILE A 79 -5.20 12.36 -15.86
C ILE A 79 -6.56 11.99 -16.44
N LYS A 80 -7.63 12.55 -15.90
CA LYS A 80 -8.96 12.47 -16.49
C LYS A 80 -9.10 13.67 -17.42
N SER A 81 -9.03 13.42 -18.72
CA SER A 81 -9.04 14.43 -19.77
C SER A 81 -10.41 15.10 -19.88
N THR A 82 -10.67 16.08 -19.02
CA THR A 82 -11.68 17.10 -19.27
C THR A 82 -11.02 18.28 -19.99
N GLU A 83 -11.71 18.92 -20.94
CA GLU A 83 -11.24 20.12 -21.67
C GLU A 83 -10.88 21.33 -20.76
N ALA A 84 -11.04 21.19 -19.45
CA ALA A 84 -10.58 22.16 -18.47
C ALA A 84 -9.06 22.29 -18.52
N GLU A 85 -8.60 23.51 -18.78
CA GLU A 85 -7.19 23.92 -18.72
C GLU A 85 -6.47 23.21 -17.58
N ILE A 86 -5.34 22.57 -17.91
CA ILE A 86 -4.41 22.01 -16.94
C ILE A 86 -4.01 23.17 -16.02
N TYR A 87 -4.69 23.28 -14.87
CA TYR A 87 -4.34 24.24 -13.84
C TYR A 87 -2.84 24.09 -13.56
N HIS A 88 -2.11 25.18 -13.80
CA HIS A 88 -0.66 25.21 -14.10
C HIS A 88 0.29 24.59 -13.05
N GLU A 89 -0.23 24.08 -11.94
CA GLU A 89 0.58 23.50 -10.86
C GLU A 89 0.45 21.97 -10.72
N ARG A 90 -0.65 21.35 -11.19
CA ARG A 90 -0.88 19.91 -11.01
C ARG A 90 -0.76 19.15 -12.34
N ARG A 91 0.22 18.24 -12.40
CA ARG A 91 0.50 17.44 -13.61
C ARG A 91 -0.34 16.17 -13.74
N TRP A 92 -1.07 15.78 -12.69
CA TRP A 92 -1.83 14.53 -12.65
C TRP A 92 -2.99 14.64 -11.67
N ASP A 93 -3.93 13.71 -11.84
CA ASP A 93 -5.16 13.56 -11.07
C ASP A 93 -5.06 12.44 -10.04
N VAL A 94 -4.61 11.28 -10.53
CA VAL A 94 -4.44 10.05 -9.77
C VAL A 94 -3.02 9.55 -9.99
N MET A 95 -2.40 9.03 -8.96
CA MET A 95 -1.12 8.35 -9.03
C MET A 95 -1.29 6.98 -8.38
N GLU A 96 -0.95 5.95 -9.15
CA GLU A 96 -0.89 4.58 -8.67
C GLU A 96 0.56 4.21 -8.42
N ARG A 97 0.81 3.58 -7.29
CA ARG A 97 2.13 3.08 -6.91
C ARG A 97 2.03 1.64 -6.44
N VAL A 98 2.99 0.85 -6.88
CA VAL A 98 3.13 -0.55 -6.48
C VAL A 98 4.50 -0.73 -5.85
N TYR A 99 4.52 -1.23 -4.63
CA TYR A 99 5.71 -1.53 -3.85
C TYR A 99 5.79 -3.03 -3.63
N ARG A 100 6.92 -3.67 -3.97
CA ARG A 100 7.21 -5.04 -3.57
C ARG A 100 8.32 -5.05 -2.52
N TYR A 101 8.02 -5.61 -1.36
CA TYR A 101 8.95 -5.74 -0.25
C TYR A 101 9.68 -7.08 -0.32
N ASN A 102 10.79 -7.17 0.42
CA ASN A 102 11.59 -8.40 0.48
C ASN A 102 10.94 -9.48 1.36
N SER A 103 9.89 -9.16 2.12
CA SER A 103 9.14 -10.07 2.98
C SER A 103 7.73 -9.52 3.25
N VAL A 104 6.81 -10.40 3.65
CA VAL A 104 5.44 -10.03 4.04
C VAL A 104 5.47 -9.14 5.29
N GLU A 105 6.33 -9.46 6.26
CA GLU A 105 6.53 -8.65 7.46
C GLU A 105 7.01 -7.23 7.13
N GLY A 106 7.93 -7.08 6.17
CA GLY A 106 8.38 -5.77 5.72
C GLY A 106 7.25 -4.94 5.09
N ALA A 107 6.40 -5.57 4.28
CA ALA A 107 5.21 -4.92 3.73
C ALA A 107 4.22 -4.50 4.83
N LYS A 108 4.03 -5.35 5.85
CA LYS A 108 3.14 -5.07 6.99
C LYS A 108 3.63 -3.91 7.85
N GLU A 109 4.93 -3.85 8.14
CA GLU A 109 5.53 -2.74 8.89
C GLU A 109 5.36 -1.41 8.15
N ASP A 110 5.62 -1.40 6.85
CA ASP A 110 5.48 -0.19 6.03
C ASP A 110 4.01 0.22 5.86
N TYR A 111 3.10 -0.74 5.68
CA TYR A 111 1.67 -0.48 5.63
C TYR A 111 1.17 0.22 6.90
N ALA A 112 1.59 -0.25 8.08
CA ALA A 112 1.22 0.36 9.35
C ALA A 112 1.72 1.81 9.48
N LEU A 113 2.90 2.11 8.92
CA LEU A 113 3.46 3.46 8.89
C LEU A 113 2.73 4.35 7.87
N THR A 114 2.59 3.88 6.63
CA THR A 114 1.95 4.61 5.53
C THR A 114 0.49 4.95 5.88
N THR A 115 -0.21 4.04 6.54
CA THR A 115 -1.61 4.23 6.91
C THR A 115 -1.83 4.96 8.25
N SER A 116 -0.78 5.36 8.96
CA SER A 116 -0.90 6.08 10.24
C SER A 116 -1.32 7.55 10.12
N PHE A 117 -1.46 8.07 8.89
CA PHE A 117 -1.70 9.50 8.64
C PHE A 117 -3.05 10.00 9.16
N PRO A 118 -3.12 11.26 9.67
CA PRO A 118 -4.37 11.89 10.07
C PRO A 118 -5.25 12.19 8.84
N GLY A 119 -6.35 11.45 8.70
CA GLY A 119 -7.35 11.68 7.67
C GLY A 119 -8.70 11.12 8.11
N LYS A 120 -9.79 11.55 7.47
CA LYS A 120 -11.10 10.91 7.63
C LYS A 120 -11.02 9.54 6.96
N THR A 121 -11.24 8.48 7.73
CA THR A 121 -11.26 7.09 7.24
C THR A 121 -12.63 6.65 6.76
N ASP A 122 -13.69 7.26 7.30
CA ASP A 122 -15.06 7.08 6.83
C ASP A 122 -15.35 8.09 5.72
N VAL A 123 -14.82 7.79 4.54
CA VAL A 123 -15.04 8.62 3.36
C VAL A 123 -16.44 8.37 2.83
N ASP A 124 -17.29 9.40 2.89
CA ASP A 124 -18.66 9.32 2.38
C ASP A 124 -18.66 8.80 0.94
N ARG A 125 -19.55 7.84 0.68
CA ARG A 125 -19.76 7.14 -0.61
C ARG A 125 -18.67 6.14 -1.02
N TRP A 126 -17.58 5.97 -0.27
CA TRP A 126 -16.69 4.83 -0.47
C TRP A 126 -17.40 3.53 -0.03
N ARG A 127 -17.43 2.53 -0.90
CA ARG A 127 -18.12 1.24 -0.67
C ARG A 127 -17.27 0.04 -1.03
N PHE A 128 -16.22 0.23 -1.81
CA PHE A 128 -15.35 -0.86 -2.22
C PHE A 128 -14.52 -1.41 -1.04
N MET A 129 -14.44 -2.73 -1.00
CA MET A 129 -13.59 -3.50 -0.08
C MET A 129 -13.09 -4.71 -0.85
N SER A 130 -11.78 -4.77 -1.14
CA SER A 130 -11.16 -5.97 -1.69
C SER A 130 -11.40 -7.18 -0.79
N ASN A 131 -11.68 -8.33 -1.38
CA ASN A 131 -11.84 -9.61 -0.69
C ASN A 131 -10.52 -10.39 -0.52
N LEU A 132 -9.46 -9.99 -1.24
CA LEU A 132 -8.16 -10.67 -1.23
C LEU A 132 -7.04 -9.82 -0.62
N ALA A 133 -7.23 -8.51 -0.46
CA ALA A 133 -6.29 -7.69 0.31
C ALA A 133 -6.25 -8.16 1.76
N ASP A 134 -5.04 -8.37 2.29
CA ASP A 134 -4.83 -8.70 3.70
C ASP A 134 -5.25 -7.54 4.60
N GLU A 135 -4.95 -6.31 4.17
CA GLU A 135 -5.28 -5.06 4.84
C GLU A 135 -5.59 -4.00 3.79
N GLN A 136 -6.58 -3.14 4.03
CA GLN A 136 -6.84 -1.99 3.18
C GLN A 136 -7.40 -0.80 3.97
N LYS A 137 -7.09 0.41 3.51
CA LYS A 137 -7.53 1.65 4.13
C LYS A 137 -7.71 2.72 3.06
N ILE A 138 -8.86 3.39 3.11
CA ILE A 138 -9.07 4.66 2.44
C ILE A 138 -8.95 5.78 3.48
N SER A 139 -8.28 6.87 3.14
CA SER A 139 -8.26 8.07 3.97
C SER A 139 -8.23 9.31 3.11
N CYS A 140 -8.95 10.36 3.52
CA CYS A 140 -8.91 11.66 2.86
C CYS A 140 -8.55 12.77 3.83
N TYR A 141 -7.77 13.73 3.36
CA TYR A 141 -7.35 14.90 4.13
C TYR A 141 -7.11 16.09 3.20
N THR A 142 -7.21 17.29 3.75
CA THR A 142 -6.97 18.53 3.00
C THR A 142 -5.71 19.19 3.54
N TYR A 143 -4.71 19.38 2.69
CA TYR A 143 -3.49 20.11 3.06
C TYR A 143 -3.78 21.59 3.30
N VAL A 144 -2.99 22.21 4.17
CA VAL A 144 -2.98 23.68 4.31
C VAL A 144 -2.61 24.28 2.95
N ASN A 145 -3.41 25.25 2.49
CA ASN A 145 -3.29 25.90 1.17
C ASN A 145 -3.72 25.07 -0.05
N MET A 146 -4.36 23.91 0.14
CA MET A 146 -5.00 23.20 -0.96
C MET A 146 -6.51 23.35 -0.88
N GLU A 147 -7.13 23.71 -2.01
CA GLU A 147 -8.58 23.89 -2.13
C GLU A 147 -9.34 22.56 -2.02
N TYR A 148 -8.75 21.49 -2.53
CA TYR A 148 -9.39 20.18 -2.68
C TYR A 148 -8.70 19.11 -1.83
N PRO A 149 -9.46 18.16 -1.26
CA PRO A 149 -8.88 17.07 -0.48
C PRO A 149 -8.07 16.13 -1.37
N VAL A 150 -7.07 15.49 -0.74
CA VAL A 150 -6.36 14.33 -1.28
C VAL A 150 -6.90 13.09 -0.59
N CYS A 151 -7.21 12.07 -1.38
CA CYS A 151 -7.51 10.75 -0.88
C CYS A 151 -6.38 9.79 -1.21
N SER A 152 -6.07 8.89 -0.28
CA SER A 152 -5.17 7.77 -0.48
C SER A 152 -5.90 6.49 -0.12
N TRP A 153 -6.01 5.58 -1.09
CA TRP A 153 -6.36 4.18 -0.85
C TRP A 153 -5.06 3.37 -0.83
N VAL A 154 -4.85 2.61 0.24
CA VAL A 154 -3.70 1.74 0.40
C VAL A 154 -4.20 0.34 0.70
N ALA A 155 -3.72 -0.65 -0.05
CA ALA A 155 -3.99 -2.06 0.20
C ALA A 155 -2.71 -2.89 0.19
N ARG A 156 -2.69 -3.92 1.03
CA ARG A 156 -1.58 -4.87 1.14
C ARG A 156 -2.02 -6.26 0.67
N TYR A 157 -1.20 -6.87 -0.17
CA TYR A 157 -1.38 -8.23 -0.70
C TYR A 157 -0.07 -8.98 -0.50
N GLU A 158 0.03 -9.78 0.57
CA GLU A 158 1.26 -10.45 0.98
C GLU A 158 2.44 -9.45 1.09
N GLU A 159 3.47 -9.59 0.25
CA GLU A 159 4.65 -8.71 0.18
C GLU A 159 4.46 -7.45 -0.68
N TYR A 160 3.26 -7.19 -1.19
CA TYR A 160 2.95 -6.03 -2.02
C TYR A 160 2.12 -4.99 -1.25
N GLU A 161 2.46 -3.72 -1.42
CA GLU A 161 1.61 -2.58 -1.05
C GLU A 161 1.26 -1.81 -2.31
N ILE A 162 -0.01 -1.47 -2.48
CA ILE A 162 -0.50 -0.65 -3.57
C ILE A 162 -1.11 0.60 -2.99
N GLU A 163 -0.67 1.76 -3.46
CA GLU A 163 -1.16 3.07 -3.05
C GLU A 163 -1.76 3.80 -4.26
N VAL A 164 -2.99 4.27 -4.11
CA VAL A 164 -3.67 5.14 -5.07
C VAL A 164 -3.91 6.49 -4.41
N ILE A 165 -3.17 7.51 -4.85
CA ILE A 165 -3.32 8.89 -4.40
C ILE A 165 -4.12 9.68 -5.43
N ALA A 166 -5.15 10.38 -5.00
CA ALA A 166 -6.04 11.13 -5.88
C ALA A 166 -6.39 12.52 -5.33
N TRP A 167 -6.41 13.53 -6.21
CA TRP A 167 -6.92 14.86 -5.89
C TRP A 167 -8.41 14.94 -6.23
N LEU A 168 -9.26 15.21 -5.23
CA LEU A 168 -10.72 15.32 -5.40
C LEU A 168 -11.14 16.73 -5.82
N ASP A 169 -10.80 17.13 -7.03
CA ASP A 169 -11.38 18.32 -7.66
C ASP A 169 -12.80 18.00 -8.16
N PRO A 170 -13.87 18.59 -7.58
CA PRO A 170 -15.25 18.24 -7.89
C PRO A 170 -15.64 18.48 -9.35
N ASN A 171 -14.87 19.28 -10.11
CA ASN A 171 -15.12 19.52 -11.53
C ASN A 171 -14.44 18.48 -12.44
N ARG A 172 -13.60 17.61 -11.87
CA ARG A 172 -12.78 16.63 -12.62
C ARG A 172 -12.95 15.23 -12.08
N ILE A 173 -12.71 15.02 -10.79
CA ILE A 173 -12.65 13.72 -10.14
C ILE A 173 -13.44 13.71 -8.85
N ASN A 174 -14.34 12.73 -8.76
CA ASN A 174 -15.07 12.41 -7.54
C ASN A 174 -14.56 11.09 -6.92
N ILE A 175 -15.18 10.68 -5.82
CA ILE A 175 -14.76 9.48 -5.09
C ILE A 175 -15.15 8.20 -5.84
N GLU A 176 -16.22 8.22 -6.62
CA GLU A 176 -16.66 7.10 -7.45
C GLU A 176 -15.66 6.80 -8.57
N ASP A 177 -15.11 7.85 -9.19
CA ASP A 177 -14.04 7.74 -10.20
C ASP A 177 -12.82 6.99 -9.65
N ILE A 178 -12.39 7.32 -8.42
CA ILE A 178 -11.27 6.63 -7.75
C ILE A 178 -11.65 5.19 -7.44
N GLN A 179 -12.88 4.96 -6.97
CA GLN A 179 -13.35 3.62 -6.64
C GLN A 179 -13.33 2.70 -7.87
N GLU A 180 -13.73 3.19 -9.04
CA GLU A 180 -13.68 2.44 -10.29
C GLU A 180 -12.24 2.04 -10.67
N LEU A 181 -11.27 2.96 -10.54
CA LEU A 181 -9.87 2.65 -10.77
C LEU A 181 -9.33 1.63 -9.77
N VAL A 182 -9.66 1.78 -8.49
CA VAL A 182 -9.23 0.85 -7.44
C VAL A 182 -9.81 -0.55 -7.64
N ILE A 183 -11.07 -0.67 -8.09
CA ILE A 183 -11.65 -1.96 -8.47
C ILE A 183 -10.84 -2.61 -9.59
N LYS A 184 -10.44 -1.85 -10.63
CA LYS A 184 -9.64 -2.37 -11.74
C LYS A 184 -8.25 -2.83 -11.29
N ILE A 185 -7.63 -2.08 -10.39
CA ILE A 185 -6.35 -2.44 -9.77
C ILE A 185 -6.50 -3.75 -9.00
N ASP A 186 -7.52 -3.88 -8.14
CA ASP A 186 -7.77 -5.08 -7.36
C ASP A 186 -8.00 -6.31 -8.27
N GLU A 187 -8.87 -6.19 -9.28
CA GLU A 187 -9.11 -7.25 -10.28
C GLU A 187 -7.79 -7.72 -10.95
N LYS A 188 -6.92 -6.77 -11.30
CA LYS A 188 -5.64 -7.04 -11.94
C LYS A 188 -4.66 -7.76 -11.00
N VAL A 189 -4.59 -7.32 -9.75
CA VAL A 189 -3.78 -7.95 -8.70
C VAL A 189 -4.25 -9.38 -8.47
N ILE A 190 -5.55 -9.59 -8.27
CA ILE A 190 -6.14 -10.91 -8.05
C ILE A 190 -5.75 -11.86 -9.16
N LYS A 191 -5.93 -11.44 -10.42
CA LYS A 191 -5.55 -12.24 -11.59
C LYS A 191 -4.06 -12.57 -11.66
N SER A 192 -3.19 -11.69 -11.17
CA SER A 192 -1.73 -11.93 -11.14
C SER A 192 -1.30 -12.89 -10.03
N PHE A 193 -2.12 -13.09 -8.99
CA PHE A 193 -1.85 -13.98 -7.86
C PHE A 193 -2.41 -15.40 -8.06
N GLU A 194 -3.26 -15.62 -9.07
CA GLU A 194 -3.74 -16.94 -9.53
C GLU A 194 -2.69 -17.72 -10.35
#